data_AF-K2NJH9-F1
#
_entry.id   AF-K2NJH9-F1
#
_cell.length_a   1.000
_cell.length_b   1.000
_cell.length_c   1.000
_cell.angle_alpha   90.00
_cell.angle_beta   90.00
_cell.angle_gamma   90.00
#
_symmetry.space_group_name_H-M   'P 1'
#
loop_
_entity.id
_entity.type
_entity.pdbx_description
1 polymer ?
#
loop_
_entity_poly.entity_id
_entity_poly.type
_entity_poly.pdbx_seq_one_letter_code
_entity_poly.pdbx_strand_id
1 'polypeptide(L)'
;MRTRQLSASAVALKRHCHNVIDALGSRTPPEAFLFRGNAYFALGQPYFAIADYNTAAQVLQLSGRHQRQCYEALDHFPEYQVGTYPADNSHLHLYVQPYMNENCEVNQVDGVVGRGVVAKENLLRGCVVVHAAAPWIRYPMDDGLCAFCAKPLPDRFFTCTNPNCHEEYCSRDCRTMALSLYHSRSCCNEGFQALELDVYTQMKASGTSTERNAAAAQLLMLRVLAVSVQQQMIPSALSELRILSGRLLFSPRVLAHSFLEIYERFTRSCHTATSISYEEMIGVLARVTANCFHRDTCVELNLSRSMLNHSCVANAAEDLHSGEIKTTRDVARGEELTINYYPQLKHLSFEERSKELERRGFECHCSQCRREKAMERMDLNQ
;
A
#
# COMPACT_ATOMS: atom_id res chain seq x y z
N MET A 1 -9.93 6.29 -34.94
CA MET A 1 -10.00 7.73 -34.56
C MET A 1 -11.09 8.02 -33.54
N ARG A 2 -12.36 7.58 -33.73
CA ARG A 2 -13.46 7.79 -32.76
C ARG A 2 -13.19 7.28 -31.33
N THR A 3 -12.60 6.10 -31.16
CA THR A 3 -12.29 5.52 -29.83
C THR A 3 -11.24 6.31 -29.04
N ARG A 4 -10.24 6.88 -29.74
CA ARG A 4 -9.21 7.74 -29.11
C ARG A 4 -9.73 9.14 -28.74
N GLN A 5 -10.73 9.66 -29.46
CA GLN A 5 -11.39 10.93 -29.11
C GLN A 5 -12.33 10.79 -27.91
N LEU A 6 -13.07 9.67 -27.82
CA LEU A 6 -13.93 9.37 -26.67
C LEU A 6 -13.11 9.23 -25.37
N SER A 7 -11.94 8.57 -25.43
CA SER A 7 -11.06 8.45 -24.26
C SER A 7 -10.47 9.80 -23.83
N ALA A 8 -10.09 10.68 -24.77
CA ALA A 8 -9.53 12.00 -24.43
C ALA A 8 -10.58 12.91 -23.74
N SER A 9 -11.83 12.88 -24.21
CA SER A 9 -12.92 13.62 -23.59
C SER A 9 -13.25 13.09 -22.19
N ALA A 10 -13.26 11.76 -22.00
CA ALA A 10 -13.49 11.15 -20.70
C ALA A 10 -12.37 11.46 -19.70
N VAL A 11 -11.10 11.46 -20.12
CA VAL A 11 -9.97 11.89 -19.27
C VAL A 11 -10.11 13.35 -18.84
N ALA A 12 -10.47 14.24 -19.77
CA ALA A 12 -10.66 15.66 -19.46
C ALA A 12 -11.83 15.87 -18.48
N LEU A 13 -12.94 15.16 -18.68
CA LEU A 13 -14.10 15.21 -17.78
C LEU A 13 -13.74 14.68 -16.38
N LYS A 14 -13.08 13.51 -16.29
CA LYS A 14 -12.59 12.96 -15.02
C LYS A 14 -11.78 14.01 -14.25
N ARG A 15 -10.78 14.61 -14.91
CA ARG A 15 -9.90 15.62 -14.30
C ARG A 15 -10.66 16.86 -13.87
N HIS A 16 -11.58 17.35 -14.70
CA HIS A 16 -12.40 18.50 -14.38
C HIS A 16 -13.26 18.25 -13.14
N CYS A 17 -14.01 17.14 -13.11
CA CYS A 17 -14.83 16.79 -11.96
C CYS A 17 -14.00 16.56 -10.69
N HIS A 18 -12.82 15.94 -10.80
CA HIS A 18 -11.89 15.80 -9.68
C HIS A 18 -11.50 17.16 -9.09
N ASN A 19 -11.04 18.09 -9.92
CA ASN A 19 -10.69 19.45 -9.48
C ASN A 19 -11.88 20.19 -8.84
N VAL A 20 -13.11 19.99 -9.35
CA VAL A 20 -14.32 20.59 -8.78
C VAL A 20 -14.61 20.02 -7.39
N ILE A 21 -14.51 18.70 -7.23
CA ILE A 21 -14.73 18.02 -5.94
C ILE A 21 -13.71 18.50 -4.91
N ASP A 22 -12.43 18.55 -5.28
CA ASP A 22 -11.36 19.01 -4.39
C ASP A 22 -11.53 20.49 -4.00
N ALA A 23 -11.89 21.35 -4.96
CA ALA A 23 -12.05 22.78 -4.74
C ALA A 23 -13.27 23.12 -3.87
N LEU A 24 -14.37 22.37 -4.01
CA LEU A 24 -15.62 22.65 -3.30
C LEU A 24 -15.74 21.87 -1.98
N GLY A 25 -15.01 20.76 -1.82
CA GLY A 25 -15.04 19.96 -0.60
C GLY A 25 -16.47 19.58 -0.23
N SER A 26 -16.91 19.89 1.00
CA SER A 26 -18.28 19.62 1.47
C SER A 26 -19.39 20.33 0.69
N ARG A 27 -19.07 21.35 -0.13
CA ARG A 27 -20.04 22.07 -0.98
C ARG A 27 -20.16 21.49 -2.38
N THR A 28 -19.50 20.37 -2.64
CA THR A 28 -19.52 19.70 -3.94
C THR A 28 -20.94 19.27 -4.32
N PRO A 29 -21.44 19.64 -5.51
CA PRO A 29 -22.72 19.16 -6.00
C PRO A 29 -22.66 17.66 -6.31
N PRO A 30 -23.67 16.86 -5.95
CA PRO A 30 -23.66 15.40 -6.16
C PRO A 30 -23.54 15.01 -7.66
N GLU A 31 -23.92 15.90 -8.57
CA GLU A 31 -23.73 15.74 -10.01
C GLU A 31 -22.26 15.64 -10.41
N ALA A 32 -21.34 16.28 -9.66
CA ALA A 32 -19.91 16.16 -9.92
C ALA A 32 -19.43 14.72 -9.76
N PHE A 33 -19.93 13.99 -8.77
CA PHE A 33 -19.67 12.56 -8.61
C PHE A 33 -20.33 11.75 -9.74
N LEU A 34 -21.58 12.03 -10.10
CA LEU A 34 -22.25 11.35 -11.21
C LEU A 34 -21.46 11.49 -12.53
N PHE A 35 -20.99 12.70 -12.86
CA PHE A 35 -20.22 12.95 -14.07
C PHE A 35 -18.83 12.32 -14.04
N ARG A 36 -18.16 12.32 -12.87
CA ARG A 36 -16.88 11.61 -12.70
C ARG A 36 -17.06 10.10 -12.83
N GLY A 37 -18.15 9.54 -12.29
CA GLY A 37 -18.55 8.14 -12.49
C GLY A 37 -18.76 7.78 -13.96
N ASN A 38 -19.47 8.63 -14.71
CA ASN A 38 -19.64 8.46 -16.16
C ASN A 38 -18.29 8.47 -16.90
N ALA A 39 -17.38 9.36 -16.50
CA ALA A 39 -16.03 9.42 -17.06
C ALA A 39 -15.24 8.14 -16.75
N TYR A 40 -15.26 7.65 -15.51
CA TYR A 40 -14.63 6.37 -15.13
C TYR A 40 -15.18 5.20 -15.94
N PHE A 41 -16.50 5.11 -16.09
CA PHE A 41 -17.12 4.04 -16.87
C PHE A 41 -16.69 4.08 -18.34
N ALA A 42 -16.67 5.27 -18.95
CA ALA A 42 -16.19 5.48 -20.32
C ALA A 42 -14.70 5.13 -20.51
N LEU A 43 -13.90 5.19 -19.45
CA LEU A 43 -12.49 4.79 -19.43
C LEU A 43 -12.29 3.29 -19.18
N GLY A 44 -13.37 2.50 -19.05
CA GLY A 44 -13.28 1.08 -18.73
C GLY A 44 -12.87 0.83 -17.28
N GLN A 45 -13.23 1.73 -16.37
CA GLN A 45 -12.92 1.62 -14.93
C GLN A 45 -14.21 1.52 -14.10
N PRO A 46 -15.03 0.48 -14.29
CA PRO A 46 -16.35 0.37 -13.68
C PRO A 46 -16.32 0.34 -12.14
N TYR A 47 -15.26 -0.19 -11.52
CA TYR A 47 -15.11 -0.24 -10.07
C TYR A 47 -14.89 1.16 -9.44
N PHE A 48 -14.21 2.09 -10.12
CA PHE A 48 -14.16 3.49 -9.68
C PHE A 48 -15.49 4.20 -9.94
N ALA A 49 -16.17 3.87 -11.04
CA ALA A 49 -17.45 4.45 -11.37
C ALA A 49 -18.54 4.10 -10.35
N ILE A 50 -18.58 2.85 -9.85
CA ILE A 50 -19.56 2.42 -8.82
C ILE A 50 -19.44 3.29 -7.57
N ALA A 51 -18.22 3.55 -7.09
CA ALA A 51 -18.01 4.37 -5.90
C ALA A 51 -18.63 5.77 -6.06
N ASP A 52 -18.37 6.42 -7.20
CA ASP A 52 -18.92 7.74 -7.51
C ASP A 52 -20.44 7.72 -7.68
N TYR A 53 -21.00 6.68 -8.30
CA TYR A 53 -22.45 6.51 -8.41
C TYR A 53 -23.11 6.29 -7.04
N ASN A 54 -22.47 5.56 -6.14
CA ASN A 54 -22.96 5.35 -4.78
C ASN A 54 -22.91 6.64 -3.97
N THR A 55 -21.85 7.44 -4.08
CA THR A 55 -21.79 8.77 -3.47
C THR A 55 -22.89 9.69 -4.02
N ALA A 56 -23.06 9.74 -5.34
CA ALA A 56 -24.11 10.55 -5.95
C ALA A 56 -25.53 10.10 -5.53
N ALA A 57 -25.77 8.79 -5.43
CA ALA A 57 -27.06 8.20 -5.04
C ALA A 57 -27.45 8.48 -3.58
N GLN A 58 -26.53 8.91 -2.72
CA GLN A 58 -26.87 9.34 -1.35
C GLN A 58 -27.75 10.59 -1.33
N VAL A 59 -27.71 11.40 -2.39
CA VAL A 59 -28.46 12.66 -2.51
C VAL A 59 -29.40 12.66 -3.71
N LEU A 60 -28.95 12.11 -4.85
CA LEU A 60 -29.74 12.04 -6.08
C LEU A 60 -30.64 10.79 -6.08
N GLN A 61 -31.88 10.96 -6.55
CA GLN A 61 -32.79 9.83 -6.79
C GLN A 61 -32.39 9.08 -8.08
N LEU A 62 -31.41 8.18 -7.97
CA LEU A 62 -30.94 7.36 -9.08
C LEU A 62 -31.67 6.01 -9.14
N SER A 63 -31.99 5.52 -10.35
CA SER A 63 -32.70 4.25 -10.56
C SER A 63 -31.85 2.98 -10.39
N GLY A 64 -30.61 3.11 -9.90
CA GLY A 64 -29.65 2.01 -9.83
C GLY A 64 -29.13 1.49 -11.18
N ARG A 65 -29.52 2.12 -12.30
CA ARG A 65 -29.10 1.69 -13.65
C ARG A 65 -27.59 1.77 -13.84
N HIS A 66 -26.96 2.85 -13.38
CA HIS A 66 -25.51 3.06 -13.52
C HIS A 66 -24.72 1.97 -12.78
N GLN A 67 -25.13 1.62 -11.56
CA GLN A 67 -24.53 0.52 -10.79
C GLN A 67 -24.65 -0.81 -11.50
N ARG A 68 -25.86 -1.15 -12.00
CA ARG A 68 -26.08 -2.40 -12.77
C ARG A 68 -25.16 -2.51 -13.99
N GLN A 69 -25.03 -1.42 -14.75
CA GLN A 69 -24.14 -1.40 -15.92
C GLN A 69 -22.66 -1.62 -15.54
N CYS A 70 -22.22 -1.11 -14.39
CA CYS A 70 -20.88 -1.40 -13.92
C CYS A 70 -20.71 -2.87 -13.52
N TYR A 71 -21.67 -3.46 -12.81
CA TYR A 71 -21.61 -4.88 -12.44
C TYR A 71 -21.60 -5.79 -13.68
N GLU A 72 -22.44 -5.52 -14.68
CA GLU A 72 -22.43 -6.22 -15.96
C GLU A 72 -21.08 -6.09 -16.68
N ALA A 73 -20.46 -4.90 -16.66
CA ALA A 73 -19.14 -4.71 -17.26
C ALA A 73 -18.05 -5.51 -16.55
N LEU A 74 -18.13 -5.67 -15.22
CA LEU A 74 -17.18 -6.45 -14.42
C LEU A 74 -17.22 -7.95 -14.72
N ASP A 75 -18.33 -8.48 -15.26
CA ASP A 75 -18.41 -9.88 -15.68
C ASP A 75 -17.50 -10.22 -16.87
N HIS A 76 -17.09 -9.21 -17.63
CA HIS A 76 -16.16 -9.35 -18.75
C HIS A 76 -14.70 -9.13 -18.36
N PHE A 77 -14.41 -8.82 -17.10
CA PHE A 77 -13.06 -8.53 -16.64
C PHE A 77 -12.34 -9.83 -16.26
N PRO A 78 -11.01 -9.91 -16.45
CA PRO A 78 -10.24 -11.02 -15.90
C PRO A 78 -10.38 -11.04 -14.37
N GLU A 79 -10.25 -12.23 -13.79
CA GLU A 79 -10.38 -12.46 -12.34
C GLU A 79 -9.46 -11.55 -11.53
N TYR A 80 -8.24 -11.32 -12.05
CA TYR A 80 -7.23 -10.46 -11.46
C TYR A 80 -6.68 -9.45 -12.47
N GLN A 81 -6.31 -8.28 -11.96
CA GLN A 81 -5.61 -7.22 -12.67
C GLN A 81 -4.49 -6.64 -11.81
N VAL A 82 -3.54 -5.98 -12.48
CA VAL A 82 -2.43 -5.30 -11.82
C VAL A 82 -2.58 -3.80 -11.98
N GLY A 83 -2.66 -3.09 -10.87
CA GLY A 83 -2.60 -1.63 -10.82
C GLY A 83 -1.21 -1.17 -10.38
N THR A 84 -0.67 -0.17 -11.07
CA THR A 84 0.62 0.46 -10.72
C THR A 84 0.41 1.94 -10.39
N TYR A 85 0.93 2.36 -9.25
CA TYR A 85 0.81 3.71 -8.72
C TYR A 85 2.22 4.31 -8.61
N PRO A 86 2.61 5.22 -9.50
CA PRO A 86 3.95 5.78 -9.46
C PRO A 86 4.17 6.59 -8.16
N ALA A 87 5.42 6.67 -7.74
CA ALA A 87 5.82 7.70 -6.79
C ALA A 87 5.84 9.05 -7.51
N ASP A 88 5.40 10.09 -6.83
CA ASP A 88 5.43 11.44 -7.40
C ASP A 88 6.78 12.09 -7.09
N ASN A 89 7.58 12.31 -8.14
CA ASN A 89 8.84 13.04 -8.05
C ASN A 89 8.56 14.55 -8.02
N SER A 90 7.91 15.04 -6.96
CA SER A 90 7.67 16.48 -6.84
C SER A 90 9.01 17.22 -6.66
N HIS A 91 9.32 18.15 -7.56
CA HIS A 91 10.58 18.91 -7.65
C HIS A 91 10.92 19.80 -6.43
N LEU A 92 10.15 19.75 -5.35
CA LEU A 92 10.20 20.72 -4.24
C LEU A 92 10.59 20.15 -2.87
N HIS A 93 11.20 18.97 -2.79
CA HIS A 93 11.63 18.43 -1.51
C HIS A 93 13.08 17.97 -1.54
N LEU A 94 13.85 18.43 -0.55
CA LEU A 94 15.06 17.77 -0.11
C LEU A 94 14.72 16.30 0.13
N TYR A 95 15.14 15.42 -0.78
CA TYR A 95 15.17 13.99 -0.51
C TYR A 95 16.21 13.78 0.57
N VAL A 96 15.82 13.97 1.83
CA VAL A 96 16.54 13.34 2.92
C VAL A 96 16.24 11.87 2.69
N GLN A 97 17.20 11.12 2.15
CA GLN A 97 17.18 9.67 2.10
C GLN A 97 17.55 9.22 3.50
N PRO A 98 16.60 9.25 4.47
CA PRO A 98 16.96 9.22 5.86
C PRO A 98 17.54 7.82 6.07
N TYR A 99 18.72 7.76 6.69
CA TYR A 99 19.35 6.49 7.03
C TYR A 99 19.97 5.72 5.86
N MET A 100 19.97 6.21 4.61
CA MET A 100 20.74 5.58 3.53
C MET A 100 22.21 6.01 3.61
N ASN A 101 23.12 5.08 3.32
CA ASN A 101 24.55 5.38 3.25
C ASN A 101 24.83 6.38 2.09
N GLU A 102 25.75 7.32 2.32
CA GLU A 102 26.17 8.34 1.33
C GLU A 102 26.78 7.77 0.04
N ASN A 103 27.25 6.53 0.09
CA ASN A 103 27.79 5.75 -1.01
C ASN A 103 26.70 4.95 -1.76
N CYS A 104 25.43 5.20 -1.44
CA CYS A 104 24.27 4.65 -2.13
C CYS A 104 23.43 5.80 -2.69
N GLU A 105 22.67 5.53 -3.74
CA GLU A 105 21.67 6.46 -4.28
C GLU A 105 20.45 5.72 -4.81
N VAL A 106 19.29 6.38 -4.83
CA VAL A 106 18.11 5.90 -5.53
C VAL A 106 18.23 6.28 -7.00
N ASN A 107 18.15 5.30 -7.89
CA ASN A 107 18.20 5.52 -9.34
C ASN A 107 17.12 4.67 -10.05
N GLN A 108 16.81 5.01 -11.30
CA GLN A 108 16.00 4.16 -12.15
C GLN A 108 16.86 2.98 -12.62
N VAL A 109 16.45 1.76 -12.25
CA VAL A 109 17.18 0.53 -12.60
C VAL A 109 16.80 0.09 -14.00
N ASP A 110 15.50 -0.13 -14.25
CA ASP A 110 14.95 -0.40 -15.57
C ASP A 110 13.43 -0.12 -15.61
N GLY A 111 12.79 -0.38 -16.76
CA GLY A 111 11.36 -0.15 -16.95
C GLY A 111 10.43 -1.18 -16.28
N VAL A 112 10.97 -2.30 -15.77
CA VAL A 112 10.22 -3.40 -15.15
C VAL A 112 10.27 -3.31 -13.62
N VAL A 113 11.48 -3.10 -13.08
CA VAL A 113 11.76 -3.00 -11.65
C VAL A 113 11.45 -1.60 -11.13
N GLY A 114 11.65 -0.57 -11.95
CA GLY A 114 11.42 0.81 -11.55
C GLY A 114 12.65 1.43 -10.89
N ARG A 115 12.43 2.09 -9.74
CA ARG A 115 13.50 2.70 -8.94
C ARG A 115 14.10 1.63 -8.02
N GLY A 116 15.38 1.77 -7.71
CA GLY A 116 16.10 0.93 -6.76
C GLY A 116 17.29 1.67 -6.17
N VAL A 117 17.92 1.07 -5.17
CA VAL A 117 19.15 1.60 -4.58
C VAL A 117 20.35 1.04 -5.34
N VAL A 118 21.28 1.90 -5.76
CA VAL A 118 22.51 1.49 -6.45
C VAL A 118 23.73 1.99 -5.69
N ALA A 119 24.84 1.24 -5.79
CA ALA A 119 26.10 1.63 -5.19
C ALA A 119 26.80 2.74 -6.02
N LYS A 120 27.17 3.85 -5.39
CA LYS A 120 27.91 4.96 -6.05
C LYS A 120 29.39 4.66 -6.22
N GLU A 121 29.90 3.73 -5.42
CA GLU A 121 31.27 3.23 -5.43
C GLU A 121 31.29 1.73 -5.12
N ASN A 122 32.48 1.12 -5.10
CA ASN A 122 32.61 -0.28 -4.72
C ASN A 122 32.40 -0.42 -3.20
N LEU A 123 31.43 -1.24 -2.80
CA LEU A 123 31.14 -1.51 -1.38
C LEU A 123 31.70 -2.87 -1.00
N LEU A 124 32.47 -2.93 0.09
CA LEU A 124 32.96 -4.18 0.64
C LEU A 124 31.84 -4.93 1.37
N ARG A 125 31.98 -6.25 1.53
CA ARG A 125 31.15 -7.06 2.43
C ARG A 125 31.06 -6.45 3.83
N GLY A 126 29.86 -6.40 4.39
CA GLY A 126 29.57 -5.87 5.73
C GLY A 126 29.38 -4.36 5.78
N CYS A 127 29.47 -3.66 4.65
CA CYS A 127 29.19 -2.24 4.56
C CYS A 127 27.70 -1.97 4.86
N VAL A 128 27.43 -0.96 5.70
CA VAL A 128 26.05 -0.52 6.00
C VAL A 128 25.49 0.20 4.78
N VAL A 129 24.36 -0.28 4.28
CA VAL A 129 23.60 0.30 3.17
C VAL A 129 22.47 1.18 3.69
N VAL A 130 21.75 0.67 4.69
CA VAL A 130 20.68 1.37 5.39
C VAL A 130 20.93 1.25 6.89
N HIS A 131 21.09 2.39 7.57
CA HIS A 131 21.18 2.45 9.02
C HIS A 131 19.85 2.02 9.66
N ALA A 132 19.95 1.53 10.89
CA ALA A 132 18.78 1.14 11.65
C ALA A 132 17.85 2.34 11.85
N ALA A 133 16.61 2.20 11.40
CA ALA A 133 15.58 3.21 11.52
C ALA A 133 14.30 2.58 12.07
N ALA A 134 13.62 3.30 12.97
CA ALA A 134 12.30 2.90 13.38
C ALA A 134 11.34 2.98 12.19
N PRO A 135 10.54 1.93 11.91
CA PRO A 135 9.40 2.00 11.03
C PRO A 135 8.54 3.23 11.31
N TRP A 136 8.06 3.87 10.25
CA TRP A 136 7.19 5.04 10.32
C TRP A 136 5.88 4.70 11.02
N ILE A 137 5.29 3.57 10.65
CA ILE A 137 4.02 3.11 11.20
C ILE A 137 3.96 1.59 11.24
N ARG A 138 3.30 1.07 12.26
CA ARG A 138 3.11 -0.37 12.50
C ARG A 138 1.65 -0.66 12.79
N TYR A 139 1.26 -1.91 12.65
CA TYR A 139 0.00 -2.45 13.14
C TYR A 139 0.25 -3.80 13.85
N PRO A 140 -0.09 -3.95 15.14
CA PRO A 140 0.07 -5.22 15.85
C PRO A 140 -0.92 -6.27 15.34
N MET A 141 -0.47 -7.51 15.15
CA MET A 141 -1.30 -8.58 14.57
C MET A 141 -1.92 -9.52 15.61
N ASP A 142 -1.61 -9.31 16.89
CA ASP A 142 -2.04 -10.15 18.00
C ASP A 142 -2.33 -9.30 19.26
N ASP A 143 -3.13 -9.86 20.16
CA ASP A 143 -3.50 -9.23 21.42
C ASP A 143 -2.32 -9.19 22.40
N GLY A 144 -2.37 -8.32 23.40
CA GLY A 144 -1.28 -8.18 24.39
C GLY A 144 -0.04 -7.47 23.84
N LEU A 145 -0.15 -6.79 22.71
CA LEU A 145 0.91 -6.00 22.10
C LEU A 145 0.62 -4.50 22.22
N CYS A 146 1.68 -3.70 22.38
CA CYS A 146 1.59 -2.25 22.34
C CYS A 146 1.05 -1.78 20.99
N ALA A 147 -0.04 -1.01 20.99
CA ALA A 147 -0.69 -0.51 19.78
C ALA A 147 0.24 0.32 18.89
N PHE A 148 1.24 1.00 19.47
CA PHE A 148 2.21 1.82 18.74
C PHE A 148 3.44 1.04 18.27
N CYS A 149 4.17 0.40 19.18
CA CYS A 149 5.47 -0.20 18.88
C CYS A 149 5.42 -1.71 18.61
N ALA A 150 4.25 -2.33 18.80
CA ALA A 150 3.98 -3.76 18.62
C ALA A 150 4.89 -4.72 19.41
N LYS A 151 5.51 -4.23 20.49
CA LYS A 151 6.20 -5.07 21.47
C LYS A 151 5.20 -5.64 22.49
N PRO A 152 5.47 -6.80 23.09
CA PRO A 152 4.68 -7.35 24.19
C PRO A 152 4.45 -6.31 25.29
N LEU A 153 3.22 -6.23 25.77
CA LEU A 153 2.87 -5.35 26.87
C LEU A 153 3.50 -5.87 28.18
N PRO A 154 4.06 -4.99 29.01
CA PRO A 154 4.46 -5.35 30.37
C PRO A 154 3.23 -5.56 31.26
N ASP A 155 3.41 -6.19 32.43
CA ASP A 155 2.35 -6.40 33.43
C ASP A 155 1.61 -5.09 33.80
N ARG A 156 2.32 -3.95 33.74
CA ARG A 156 1.76 -2.61 33.94
C ARG A 156 1.84 -1.80 32.65
N PHE A 157 0.77 -1.81 31.88
CA PHE A 157 0.64 -1.03 30.65
C PHE A 157 -0.20 0.23 30.84
N PHE A 158 -0.24 1.06 29.81
CA PHE A 158 -1.02 2.30 29.76
C PHE A 158 -2.17 2.14 28.79
N THR A 159 -3.40 2.39 29.22
CA THR A 159 -4.56 2.44 28.34
C THR A 159 -4.72 3.83 27.72
N CYS A 160 -5.47 3.89 26.63
CA CYS A 160 -6.02 5.15 26.15
C CYS A 160 -6.89 5.82 27.24
N THR A 161 -6.95 7.15 27.21
CA THR A 161 -7.79 7.92 28.14
C THR A 161 -9.28 7.89 27.78
N ASN A 162 -9.62 7.53 26.55
CA ASN A 162 -11.00 7.31 26.15
C ASN A 162 -11.47 5.94 26.68
N PRO A 163 -12.52 5.88 27.52
CA PRO A 163 -13.01 4.62 28.10
C PRO A 163 -13.56 3.63 27.06
N ASN A 164 -13.95 4.12 25.87
CA ASN A 164 -14.48 3.30 24.78
C ASN A 164 -13.36 2.82 23.83
N CYS A 165 -12.11 3.16 24.10
CA CYS A 165 -10.97 2.78 23.27
C CYS A 165 -10.21 1.60 23.88
N HIS A 166 -9.86 0.63 23.04
CA HIS A 166 -9.16 -0.59 23.44
C HIS A 166 -7.65 -0.57 23.14
N GLU A 167 -7.09 0.56 22.67
CA GLU A 167 -5.64 0.63 22.43
C GLU A 167 -4.85 0.72 23.75
N GLU A 168 -3.86 -0.16 23.86
CA GLU A 168 -2.96 -0.32 25.00
C GLU A 168 -1.52 -0.04 24.60
N TYR A 169 -0.72 0.51 25.52
CA TYR A 169 0.62 1.01 25.25
C TYR A 169 1.61 0.54 26.31
N CYS A 170 2.81 0.14 25.88
CA CYS A 170 3.86 -0.28 26.81
C CYS A 170 4.46 0.89 27.62
N SER A 171 4.29 2.14 27.17
CA SER A 171 4.79 3.33 27.85
C SER A 171 3.93 4.57 27.56
N ARG A 172 4.07 5.60 28.41
CA ARG A 172 3.47 6.92 28.15
C ARG A 172 3.96 7.52 26.83
N ASP A 173 5.23 7.30 26.48
CA ASP A 173 5.80 7.80 25.22
C ASP A 173 5.12 7.14 24.02
N CYS A 174 4.93 5.82 24.03
CA CYS A 174 4.20 5.13 22.96
C CYS A 174 2.77 5.67 22.81
N ARG A 175 2.07 5.91 23.93
CA ARG A 175 0.73 6.51 23.90
C ARG A 175 0.75 7.92 23.31
N THR A 176 1.68 8.77 23.73
CA THR A 176 1.83 10.15 23.23
C THR A 176 2.15 10.17 21.74
N MET A 177 3.04 9.28 21.28
CA MET A 177 3.41 9.17 19.86
C MET A 177 2.27 8.63 19.01
N ALA A 178 1.49 7.66 19.51
CA ALA A 178 0.29 7.20 18.81
C ALA A 178 -0.74 8.32 18.67
N LEU A 179 -1.00 9.04 19.77
CA LEU A 179 -1.90 10.20 19.79
C LEU A 179 -1.47 11.28 18.81
N SER A 180 -0.17 11.56 18.68
CA SER A 180 0.34 12.59 17.76
C SER A 180 0.37 12.13 16.29
N LEU A 181 0.44 10.83 16.03
CA LEU A 181 0.57 10.29 14.67
C LEU A 181 -0.77 9.92 14.03
N TYR A 182 -1.56 9.03 14.64
CA TYR A 182 -2.76 8.45 14.01
C TYR A 182 -3.97 8.35 14.93
N HIS A 183 -3.75 8.22 16.25
CA HIS A 183 -4.78 7.77 17.17
C HIS A 183 -5.79 8.87 17.54
N SER A 184 -5.39 10.14 17.57
CA SER A 184 -6.25 11.22 18.10
C SER A 184 -7.57 11.37 17.32
N ARG A 185 -7.57 11.17 16.01
CA ARG A 185 -8.80 11.25 15.19
C ARG A 185 -9.55 9.94 15.05
N SER A 186 -8.88 8.79 15.16
CA SER A 186 -9.57 7.49 15.14
C SER A 186 -10.19 7.12 16.49
N CYS A 187 -9.60 7.57 17.61
CA CYS A 187 -9.98 7.19 18.96
C CYS A 187 -11.43 7.50 19.35
N CYS A 188 -11.97 8.63 18.90
CA CYS A 188 -13.35 9.04 19.23
C CYS A 188 -14.33 8.75 18.08
N ASN A 189 -13.90 8.00 17.07
CA ASN A 189 -14.70 7.71 15.89
C ASN A 189 -15.19 6.26 15.95
N GLU A 190 -16.37 6.04 16.52
CA GLU A 190 -16.96 4.71 16.70
C GLU A 190 -17.09 3.94 15.38
N GLY A 191 -17.45 4.64 14.29
CA GLY A 191 -17.57 4.01 12.98
C GLY A 191 -16.22 3.56 12.40
N PHE A 192 -15.15 4.34 12.62
CA PHE A 192 -13.79 3.93 12.26
C PHE A 192 -13.30 2.76 13.12
N GLN A 193 -13.54 2.81 14.43
CA GLN A 193 -13.17 1.71 15.34
C GLN A 193 -13.89 0.40 14.99
N ALA A 194 -15.19 0.47 14.68
CA ALA A 194 -15.95 -0.69 14.23
C ALA A 194 -15.40 -1.24 12.90
N LEU A 195 -15.01 -0.37 11.97
CA LEU A 195 -14.37 -0.79 10.72
C LEU A 195 -13.03 -1.50 10.97
N GLU A 196 -12.17 -0.93 11.82
CA GLU A 196 -10.89 -1.53 12.19
C GLU A 196 -11.09 -2.91 12.84
N LEU A 197 -12.05 -3.02 13.77
CA LEU A 197 -12.37 -4.27 14.47
C LEU A 197 -12.86 -5.36 13.52
N ASP A 198 -13.69 -5.01 12.53
CA ASP A 198 -14.18 -5.98 11.54
C ASP A 198 -13.04 -6.55 10.70
N VAL A 199 -12.13 -5.69 10.22
CA VAL A 199 -10.95 -6.13 9.44
C VAL A 199 -10.00 -6.93 10.34
N TYR A 200 -9.83 -6.55 11.60
CA TYR A 200 -9.04 -7.32 12.58
C TYR A 200 -9.64 -8.72 12.80
N THR A 201 -10.96 -8.81 12.94
CA THR A 201 -11.67 -10.08 13.11
C THR A 201 -11.50 -10.98 11.88
N GLN A 202 -11.58 -10.40 10.67
CA GLN A 202 -11.30 -11.13 9.42
C GLN A 202 -9.86 -11.63 9.36
N MET A 203 -8.89 -10.81 9.78
CA MET A 203 -7.48 -11.21 9.87
C MET A 203 -7.29 -12.40 10.83
N LYS A 204 -7.93 -12.38 12.01
CA LYS A 204 -7.83 -13.46 12.99
C LYS A 204 -8.56 -14.73 12.56
N ALA A 205 -9.63 -14.61 11.78
CA ALA A 205 -10.40 -15.73 11.24
C ALA A 205 -9.82 -16.31 9.93
N SER A 206 -8.77 -15.71 9.37
CA SER A 206 -8.17 -16.13 8.09
C SER A 206 -7.62 -17.56 8.16
N GLY A 207 -7.95 -18.38 7.15
CA GLY A 207 -7.51 -19.76 7.06
C GLY A 207 -6.10 -19.92 6.48
N THR A 208 -5.59 -18.88 5.81
CA THR A 208 -4.27 -18.88 5.16
C THR A 208 -3.42 -17.69 5.59
N SER A 209 -2.10 -17.84 5.50
CA SER A 209 -1.15 -16.74 5.77
C SER A 209 -1.28 -15.59 4.77
N THR A 210 -1.63 -15.88 3.51
CA THR A 210 -1.85 -14.87 2.49
C THR A 210 -3.06 -13.99 2.80
N GLU A 211 -4.20 -14.57 3.20
CA GLU A 211 -5.39 -13.81 3.62
C GLU A 211 -5.11 -13.00 4.88
N ARG A 212 -4.45 -13.60 5.89
CA ARG A 212 -4.03 -12.91 7.11
C ARG A 212 -3.16 -11.69 6.79
N ASN A 213 -2.18 -11.86 5.90
CA ASN A 213 -1.29 -10.78 5.49
C ASN A 213 -2.01 -9.68 4.70
N ALA A 214 -2.95 -10.04 3.83
CA ALA A 214 -3.76 -9.08 3.09
C ALA A 214 -4.63 -8.24 4.04
N ALA A 215 -5.29 -8.86 5.03
CA ALA A 215 -6.07 -8.17 6.04
C ALA A 215 -5.18 -7.29 6.95
N ALA A 216 -4.00 -7.76 7.35
CA ALA A 216 -3.02 -6.96 8.08
C ALA A 216 -2.58 -5.71 7.30
N ALA A 217 -2.34 -5.85 5.99
CA ALA A 217 -2.03 -4.72 5.12
C ALA A 217 -3.19 -3.72 5.02
N GLN A 218 -4.45 -4.19 5.01
CA GLN A 218 -5.62 -3.31 5.07
C GLN A 218 -5.71 -2.56 6.41
N LEU A 219 -5.42 -3.20 7.53
CA LEU A 219 -5.35 -2.55 8.85
C LEU A 219 -4.27 -1.47 8.90
N LEU A 220 -3.09 -1.76 8.33
CA LEU A 220 -2.02 -0.78 8.21
C LEU A 220 -2.41 0.39 7.28
N MET A 221 -3.13 0.11 6.18
CA MET A 221 -3.71 1.13 5.30
C MET A 221 -4.71 2.02 6.05
N LEU A 222 -5.63 1.44 6.83
CA LEU A 222 -6.58 2.22 7.66
C LEU A 222 -5.82 3.14 8.61
N ARG A 223 -4.71 2.66 9.20
CA ARG A 223 -3.87 3.50 10.07
C ARG A 223 -3.18 4.64 9.31
N VAL A 224 -2.71 4.42 8.08
CA VAL A 224 -2.19 5.49 7.20
C VAL A 224 -3.28 6.51 6.83
N LEU A 225 -4.51 6.05 6.59
CA LEU A 225 -5.66 6.94 6.39
C LEU A 225 -5.98 7.74 7.65
N ALA A 226 -5.84 7.16 8.84
CA ALA A 226 -6.00 7.88 10.10
C ALA A 226 -4.94 8.98 10.26
N VAL A 227 -3.68 8.74 9.87
CA VAL A 227 -2.64 9.80 9.78
C VAL A 227 -3.09 10.92 8.85
N SER A 228 -3.61 10.58 7.66
CA SER A 228 -4.08 11.55 6.66
C SER A 228 -5.21 12.42 7.21
N VAL A 229 -6.21 11.81 7.86
CA VAL A 229 -7.33 12.51 8.51
C VAL A 229 -6.84 13.39 9.65
N GLN A 230 -5.89 12.90 10.45
CA GLN A 230 -5.31 13.65 11.57
C GLN A 230 -4.53 14.88 11.13
N GLN A 231 -3.75 14.76 10.06
CA GLN A 231 -2.97 15.85 9.49
C GLN A 231 -3.77 16.72 8.51
N GLN A 232 -5.04 16.36 8.23
CA GLN A 232 -5.90 17.03 7.26
C GLN A 232 -5.27 17.13 5.86
N MET A 233 -4.59 16.06 5.46
CA MET A 233 -3.94 15.95 4.16
C MET A 233 -4.53 14.78 3.37
N ILE A 234 -4.53 14.90 2.05
CA ILE A 234 -4.79 13.75 1.19
C ILE A 234 -3.63 12.73 1.36
N PRO A 235 -3.89 11.42 1.36
CA PRO A 235 -2.85 10.43 1.63
C PRO A 235 -1.61 10.53 0.73
N SER A 236 -1.78 10.76 -0.56
CA SER A 236 -0.70 10.95 -1.55
C SER A 236 0.11 12.24 -1.33
N ALA A 237 -0.39 13.15 -0.49
CA ALA A 237 0.37 14.31 -0.06
C ALA A 237 1.23 14.08 1.18
N LEU A 238 1.03 12.97 1.92
CA LEU A 238 1.93 12.58 2.99
C LEU A 238 3.32 12.32 2.43
N SER A 239 4.35 12.94 3.02
CA SER A 239 5.73 12.85 2.54
C SER A 239 6.23 11.40 2.54
N GLU A 240 5.82 10.63 3.55
CA GLU A 240 6.19 9.24 3.78
C GLU A 240 5.52 8.30 2.78
N LEU A 241 4.32 8.64 2.30
CA LEU A 241 3.60 7.82 1.33
C LEU A 241 3.95 8.18 -0.12
N ARG A 242 4.15 9.48 -0.41
CA ARG A 242 4.41 9.98 -1.77
C ARG A 242 5.68 9.41 -2.40
N ILE A 243 6.68 9.13 -1.58
CA ILE A 243 7.95 8.53 -2.02
C ILE A 243 7.80 7.06 -2.43
N LEU A 244 6.72 6.39 -2.02
CA LEU A 244 6.51 4.97 -2.27
C LEU A 244 5.79 4.76 -3.61
N SER A 245 6.27 3.78 -4.36
CA SER A 245 5.58 3.25 -5.52
C SER A 245 4.62 2.15 -5.06
N GLY A 246 3.42 2.13 -5.61
CA GLY A 246 2.41 1.11 -5.31
C GLY A 246 2.25 0.12 -6.44
N ARG A 247 2.02 -1.14 -6.10
CA ARG A 247 1.60 -2.19 -7.02
C ARG A 247 0.57 -3.05 -6.32
N LEU A 248 -0.57 -3.28 -6.97
CA LEU A 248 -1.65 -4.07 -6.41
C LEU A 248 -2.12 -5.08 -7.43
N LEU A 249 -2.01 -6.37 -7.09
CA LEU A 249 -2.77 -7.43 -7.74
C LEU A 249 -4.15 -7.46 -7.08
N PHE A 250 -5.21 -7.22 -7.83
CA PHE A 250 -6.56 -7.11 -7.28
C PHE A 250 -7.58 -7.84 -8.15
N SER A 251 -8.66 -8.28 -7.51
CA SER A 251 -9.86 -8.69 -8.22
C SER A 251 -10.81 -7.49 -8.40
N PRO A 252 -11.23 -7.15 -9.64
CA PRO A 252 -12.18 -6.07 -9.87
C PRO A 252 -13.51 -6.26 -9.12
N ARG A 253 -13.93 -7.51 -8.91
CA ARG A 253 -15.12 -7.86 -8.14
C ARG A 253 -14.95 -7.54 -6.66
N VAL A 254 -13.80 -7.90 -6.08
CA VAL A 254 -13.47 -7.57 -4.69
C VAL A 254 -13.44 -6.05 -4.48
N LEU A 255 -12.85 -5.30 -5.42
CA LEU A 255 -12.89 -3.85 -5.38
C LEU A 255 -14.34 -3.34 -5.41
N ALA A 256 -15.15 -3.76 -6.39
CA ALA A 256 -16.53 -3.30 -6.54
C ALA A 256 -17.52 -3.75 -5.44
N HIS A 257 -17.10 -4.62 -4.52
CA HIS A 257 -17.93 -5.14 -3.42
C HIS A 257 -17.26 -4.91 -2.06
N SER A 258 -16.59 -5.92 -1.51
CA SER A 258 -16.14 -5.90 -0.11
C SER A 258 -15.16 -4.77 0.20
N PHE A 259 -14.25 -4.43 -0.72
CA PHE A 259 -13.35 -3.30 -0.49
C PHE A 259 -14.04 -1.94 -0.67
N LEU A 260 -15.04 -1.83 -1.54
CA LEU A 260 -15.86 -0.63 -1.65
C LEU A 260 -16.69 -0.39 -0.37
N GLU A 261 -17.20 -1.45 0.26
CA GLU A 261 -17.89 -1.33 1.55
C GLU A 261 -16.98 -0.74 2.63
N ILE A 262 -15.71 -1.18 2.67
CA ILE A 262 -14.69 -0.60 3.57
C ILE A 262 -14.52 0.90 3.29
N TYR A 263 -14.43 1.31 2.02
CA TYR A 263 -14.35 2.73 1.62
C TYR A 263 -15.59 3.54 2.02
N GLU A 264 -16.79 3.03 1.78
CA GLU A 264 -18.04 3.71 2.10
C GLU A 264 -18.24 3.88 3.60
N ARG A 265 -17.85 2.88 4.40
CA ARG A 265 -17.87 2.96 5.86
C ARG A 265 -16.85 3.98 6.34
N PHE A 266 -15.61 3.91 5.86
CA PHE A 266 -14.56 4.86 6.21
C PHE A 266 -14.96 6.31 5.89
N THR A 267 -15.41 6.57 4.66
CA THR A 267 -15.74 7.94 4.22
C THR A 267 -16.97 8.50 4.93
N ARG A 268 -17.96 7.66 5.25
CA ARG A 268 -19.11 8.05 6.07
C ARG A 268 -18.70 8.39 7.50
N SER A 269 -17.88 7.55 8.12
CA SER A 269 -17.44 7.72 9.51
C SER A 269 -16.49 8.90 9.68
N CYS A 270 -15.59 9.15 8.72
CA CYS A 270 -14.59 10.21 8.80
C CYS A 270 -14.99 11.49 8.05
N HIS A 271 -16.14 11.51 7.38
CA HIS A 271 -16.60 12.61 6.53
C HIS A 271 -15.59 13.01 5.44
N THR A 272 -14.98 12.01 4.79
CA THR A 272 -13.89 12.20 3.80
C THR A 272 -14.28 11.96 2.35
N ALA A 273 -15.57 11.80 2.04
CA ALA A 273 -16.04 11.48 0.67
C ALA A 273 -15.56 12.49 -0.41
N THR A 274 -15.30 13.74 -0.03
CA THR A 274 -14.84 14.81 -0.92
C THR A 274 -13.34 15.08 -0.85
N SER A 275 -12.62 14.50 0.12
CA SER A 275 -11.17 14.69 0.30
C SER A 275 -10.36 13.43 0.03
N ILE A 276 -10.94 12.24 0.22
CA ILE A 276 -10.32 10.94 -0.04
C ILE A 276 -11.23 10.19 -1.02
N SER A 277 -10.84 10.21 -2.29
CA SER A 277 -11.54 9.45 -3.33
C SER A 277 -11.30 7.94 -3.19
N TYR A 278 -12.11 7.13 -3.85
CA TYR A 278 -11.89 5.69 -3.86
C TYR A 278 -10.59 5.29 -4.59
N GLU A 279 -10.24 6.01 -5.66
CA GLU A 279 -8.95 5.89 -6.35
C GLU A 279 -7.77 6.17 -5.41
N GLU A 280 -7.91 7.18 -4.55
CA GLU A 280 -6.90 7.53 -3.56
C GLU A 280 -6.72 6.42 -2.53
N MET A 281 -7.80 5.89 -1.97
CA MET A 281 -7.74 4.78 -1.00
C MET A 281 -7.13 3.51 -1.59
N ILE A 282 -7.46 3.14 -2.83
CA ILE A 282 -6.82 2.02 -3.53
C ILE A 282 -5.33 2.31 -3.76
N GLY A 283 -4.97 3.56 -4.08
CA GLY A 283 -3.58 4.00 -4.18
C GLY A 283 -2.80 3.89 -2.87
N VAL A 284 -3.44 4.10 -1.71
CA VAL A 284 -2.84 3.85 -0.39
C VAL A 284 -2.64 2.34 -0.20
N LEU A 285 -3.67 1.52 -0.46
CA LEU A 285 -3.56 0.06 -0.35
C LEU A 285 -2.40 -0.47 -1.20
N ALA A 286 -2.31 -0.04 -2.46
CA ALA A 286 -1.26 -0.46 -3.38
C ALA A 286 0.14 -0.11 -2.88
N ARG A 287 0.31 1.06 -2.25
CA ARG A 287 1.58 1.48 -1.64
C ARG A 287 1.88 0.72 -0.37
N VAL A 288 0.88 0.48 0.49
CA VAL A 288 1.06 -0.29 1.71
C VAL A 288 1.44 -1.73 1.37
N THR A 289 0.65 -2.41 0.54
CA THR A 289 0.87 -3.82 0.15
C THR A 289 2.22 -4.04 -0.53
N ALA A 290 2.67 -3.09 -1.37
CA ALA A 290 3.95 -3.23 -2.06
C ALA A 290 5.18 -2.95 -1.17
N ASN A 291 5.01 -2.26 -0.04
CA ASN A 291 6.13 -1.72 0.75
C ASN A 291 6.13 -2.16 2.22
N CYS A 292 5.09 -2.85 2.70
CA CYS A 292 5.01 -3.30 4.08
C CYS A 292 5.83 -4.58 4.33
N PHE A 293 6.39 -4.67 5.54
CA PHE A 293 7.11 -5.85 6.01
C PHE A 293 6.27 -6.57 7.05
N HIS A 294 6.06 -7.87 6.85
CA HIS A 294 5.44 -8.73 7.86
C HIS A 294 6.53 -9.23 8.83
N ARG A 295 6.33 -8.96 10.11
CA ARG A 295 7.14 -9.42 11.24
C ARG A 295 6.31 -10.38 12.07
N ASP A 296 6.94 -11.04 13.05
CA ASP A 296 6.26 -12.03 13.89
C ASP A 296 5.05 -11.47 14.63
N THR A 297 5.13 -10.21 15.09
CA THR A 297 4.08 -9.58 15.92
C THR A 297 3.35 -8.44 15.23
N CYS A 298 3.79 -7.99 14.05
CA CYS A 298 3.21 -6.83 13.38
C CYS A 298 3.41 -6.82 11.86
N VAL A 299 2.67 -5.94 11.21
CA VAL A 299 2.99 -5.45 9.87
C VAL A 299 3.46 -4.00 9.98
N GLU A 300 4.50 -3.62 9.24
CA GLU A 300 5.15 -2.31 9.37
C GLU A 300 5.52 -1.68 8.03
N LEU A 301 5.51 -0.34 7.96
CA LEU A 301 6.11 0.42 6.86
C LEU A 301 7.42 1.03 7.32
N ASN A 302 8.53 0.57 6.73
CA ASN A 302 9.86 1.10 6.97
C ASN A 302 10.40 1.73 5.68
N LEU A 303 10.28 3.05 5.59
CA LEU A 303 10.51 3.81 4.35
C LEU A 303 11.88 3.56 3.72
N SER A 304 12.94 3.56 4.51
CA SER A 304 14.31 3.36 4.01
C SER A 304 14.50 1.93 3.48
N ARG A 305 13.88 0.94 4.12
CA ARG A 305 13.93 -0.47 3.68
C ARG A 305 13.09 -0.71 2.43
N SER A 306 11.96 -0.01 2.29
CA SER A 306 11.06 -0.12 1.14
C SER A 306 11.67 0.37 -0.18
N MET A 307 12.83 1.04 -0.16
CA MET A 307 13.54 1.47 -1.37
C MET A 307 14.37 0.37 -2.05
N LEU A 308 14.64 -0.73 -1.34
CA LEU A 308 15.47 -1.84 -1.84
C LEU A 308 14.59 -2.85 -2.57
N ASN A 309 14.96 -3.20 -3.80
CA ASN A 309 14.23 -4.20 -4.59
C ASN A 309 14.55 -5.64 -4.16
N HIS A 310 13.72 -6.57 -4.65
CA HIS A 310 13.88 -7.99 -4.43
C HIS A 310 14.96 -8.64 -5.33
N SER A 311 15.76 -9.53 -4.75
CA SER A 311 16.50 -10.55 -5.48
C SER A 311 16.53 -11.88 -4.70
N CYS A 312 16.38 -13.02 -5.38
CA CYS A 312 16.54 -14.34 -4.76
C CYS A 312 17.99 -14.59 -4.32
N VAL A 313 18.95 -13.93 -5.00
CA VAL A 313 20.38 -13.88 -4.68
C VAL A 313 20.80 -12.48 -4.24
N ALA A 314 20.06 -11.97 -3.26
CA ALA A 314 20.29 -10.66 -2.65
C ALA A 314 21.75 -10.45 -2.20
N ASN A 315 22.25 -9.24 -2.44
CA ASN A 315 23.59 -8.80 -2.05
C ASN A 315 23.58 -7.93 -0.77
N ALA A 316 22.41 -7.70 -0.17
CA ALA A 316 22.25 -7.07 1.12
C ALA A 316 21.24 -7.83 2.01
N ALA A 317 21.42 -7.76 3.33
CA ALA A 317 20.53 -8.38 4.31
C ALA A 317 20.49 -7.57 5.60
N GLU A 318 19.38 -7.69 6.34
CA GLU A 318 19.23 -7.12 7.68
C GLU A 318 20.13 -7.87 8.68
N ASP A 319 20.95 -7.11 9.40
CA ASP A 319 21.72 -7.59 10.53
C ASP A 319 20.83 -7.68 11.77
N LEU A 320 20.65 -8.88 12.31
CA LEU A 320 19.70 -9.15 13.40
C LEU A 320 20.03 -8.42 14.70
N HIS A 321 21.30 -8.03 14.91
CA HIS A 321 21.72 -7.36 16.14
C HIS A 321 21.50 -5.85 16.08
N SER A 322 21.94 -5.23 14.98
CA SER A 322 21.88 -3.77 14.81
C SER A 322 20.58 -3.29 14.15
N GLY A 323 19.89 -4.13 13.37
CA GLY A 323 18.77 -3.73 12.52
C GLY A 323 19.20 -2.93 11.27
N GLU A 324 20.51 -2.83 11.02
CA GLU A 324 21.07 -2.22 9.81
C GLU A 324 20.95 -3.20 8.63
N ILE A 325 20.83 -2.68 7.41
CA ILE A 325 20.99 -3.50 6.20
C ILE A 325 22.43 -3.41 5.76
N LYS A 326 23.11 -4.56 5.67
CA LYS A 326 24.52 -4.66 5.31
C LYS A 326 24.72 -5.48 4.04
N THR A 327 25.75 -5.16 3.27
CA THR A 327 26.17 -5.98 2.13
C THR A 327 26.63 -7.37 2.58
N THR A 328 26.17 -8.41 1.90
CA THR A 328 26.52 -9.81 2.21
C THR A 328 27.75 -10.30 1.44
N ARG A 329 28.15 -9.54 0.43
CA ARG A 329 29.35 -9.71 -0.41
C ARG A 329 29.83 -8.34 -0.89
N ASP A 330 30.94 -8.31 -1.59
CA ASP A 330 31.37 -7.11 -2.30
C ASP A 330 30.37 -6.77 -3.43
N VAL A 331 30.11 -5.46 -3.61
CA VAL A 331 29.17 -4.91 -4.58
C VAL A 331 29.90 -3.86 -5.41
N ALA A 332 29.82 -3.99 -6.73
CA ALA A 332 30.52 -3.07 -7.63
C ALA A 332 29.78 -1.73 -7.75
N ARG A 333 30.51 -0.66 -8.06
CA ARG A 333 29.92 0.63 -8.45
C ARG A 333 28.88 0.44 -9.57
N GLY A 334 27.72 1.03 -9.39
CA GLY A 334 26.58 0.97 -10.31
C GLY A 334 25.73 -0.28 -10.17
N GLU A 335 26.13 -1.25 -9.34
CA GLU A 335 25.34 -2.45 -9.07
C GLU A 335 24.17 -2.12 -8.11
N GLU A 336 23.00 -2.70 -8.38
CA GLU A 336 21.82 -2.54 -7.53
C GLU A 336 21.97 -3.31 -6.21
N LEU A 337 21.61 -2.65 -5.11
CA LEU A 337 21.48 -3.25 -3.79
C LEU A 337 20.08 -3.83 -3.63
N THR A 338 20.03 -5.12 -3.36
CA THR A 338 18.79 -5.90 -3.30
C THR A 338 18.73 -6.72 -2.03
N ILE A 339 17.52 -6.90 -1.51
CA ILE A 339 17.22 -7.75 -0.35
C ILE A 339 16.33 -8.91 -0.78
N ASN A 340 16.26 -9.96 0.04
CA ASN A 340 15.31 -11.04 -0.18
C ASN A 340 14.04 -10.79 0.63
N TYR A 341 12.93 -10.48 -0.04
CA TYR A 341 11.62 -10.25 0.57
C TYR A 341 11.01 -11.52 1.16
N TYR A 342 11.39 -12.69 0.63
CA TYR A 342 10.83 -13.98 1.04
C TYR A 342 11.94 -15.02 1.23
N PRO A 343 12.76 -14.90 2.30
CA PRO A 343 13.83 -15.86 2.58
C PRO A 343 13.35 -17.32 2.63
N GLN A 344 12.11 -17.56 3.07
CA GLN A 344 11.47 -18.88 3.12
C GLN A 344 11.27 -19.53 1.74
N LEU A 345 11.21 -18.75 0.67
CA LEU A 345 11.03 -19.28 -0.69
C LEU A 345 12.37 -19.68 -1.36
N LYS A 346 13.51 -19.40 -0.71
CA LYS A 346 14.84 -19.58 -1.30
C LYS A 346 15.17 -21.04 -1.66
N HIS A 347 14.56 -22.00 -0.95
CA HIS A 347 14.79 -23.42 -1.15
C HIS A 347 13.87 -24.07 -2.19
N LEU A 348 12.84 -23.35 -2.64
CA LEU A 348 11.89 -23.85 -3.62
C LEU A 348 12.49 -23.89 -5.02
N SER A 349 11.98 -24.80 -5.86
CA SER A 349 12.28 -24.82 -7.29
C SER A 349 11.87 -23.50 -7.98
N PHE A 350 12.38 -23.27 -9.19
CA PHE A 350 11.99 -22.08 -9.97
C PHE A 350 10.48 -22.02 -10.20
N GLU A 351 9.87 -23.14 -10.58
CA GLU A 351 8.42 -23.22 -10.84
C GLU A 351 7.61 -22.88 -9.59
N GLU A 352 7.90 -23.53 -8.46
CA GLU A 352 7.19 -23.29 -7.19
C GLU A 352 7.40 -21.86 -6.70
N ARG A 353 8.63 -21.36 -6.75
CA ARG A 353 8.95 -19.99 -6.35
C ARG A 353 8.25 -18.97 -7.23
N SER A 354 8.20 -19.19 -8.55
CA SER A 354 7.52 -18.29 -9.49
C SER A 354 6.02 -18.25 -9.22
N LYS A 355 5.38 -19.41 -9.01
CA LYS A 355 3.95 -19.47 -8.61
C LYS A 355 3.68 -18.70 -7.32
N GLU A 356 4.55 -18.84 -6.32
CA GLU A 356 4.41 -18.12 -5.06
C GLU A 356 4.61 -16.59 -5.22
N LEU A 357 5.55 -16.15 -6.04
CA LEU A 357 5.78 -14.73 -6.32
C LEU A 357 4.63 -14.12 -7.15
N GLU A 358 4.10 -14.87 -8.12
CA GLU A 358 2.93 -14.48 -8.91
C GLU A 358 1.68 -14.32 -8.04
N ARG A 359 1.45 -15.25 -7.09
CA ARG A 359 0.38 -15.11 -6.07
C ARG A 359 0.52 -13.85 -5.22
N ARG A 360 1.73 -13.30 -5.12
CA ARG A 360 2.05 -12.04 -4.41
C ARG A 360 2.10 -10.84 -5.36
N GLY A 361 1.80 -11.03 -6.64
CA GLY A 361 1.60 -9.96 -7.62
C GLY A 361 2.85 -9.45 -8.33
N PHE A 362 3.99 -10.16 -8.28
CA PHE A 362 5.18 -9.77 -9.06
C PHE A 362 6.00 -10.95 -9.60
N GLU A 363 6.66 -10.74 -10.73
CA GLU A 363 7.59 -11.68 -11.36
C GLU A 363 9.03 -11.27 -11.02
N CYS A 364 9.86 -12.21 -10.56
CA CYS A 364 11.25 -11.92 -10.23
C CYS A 364 12.16 -12.13 -11.45
N HIS A 365 12.85 -11.07 -11.85
CA HIS A 365 13.80 -11.09 -12.97
C HIS A 365 15.26 -11.12 -12.51
N CYS A 366 15.57 -11.58 -11.29
CA CYS A 366 16.95 -11.65 -10.81
C CYS A 366 17.81 -12.65 -11.63
N SER A 367 19.13 -12.58 -11.46
CA SER A 367 20.07 -13.44 -12.20
C SER A 367 19.86 -14.94 -11.97
N GLN A 368 19.40 -15.35 -10.78
CA GLN A 368 19.02 -16.73 -10.51
C GLN A 368 17.80 -17.14 -11.34
N CYS A 369 16.70 -16.40 -11.21
CA CYS A 369 15.45 -16.69 -11.93
C CYS A 369 15.62 -16.65 -13.45
N ARG A 370 16.42 -15.72 -13.99
CA ARG A 370 16.71 -15.67 -15.44
C ARG A 370 17.45 -16.90 -15.94
N ARG A 371 18.42 -17.43 -15.17
CA ARG A 371 19.16 -18.65 -15.52
C ARG A 371 18.26 -19.88 -15.46
N GLU A 372 17.51 -20.04 -14.37
CA GLU A 372 16.64 -21.20 -14.19
C GLU A 372 15.51 -21.23 -15.25
N LYS A 373 14.88 -20.08 -15.56
CA LYS A 373 13.89 -19.94 -16.65
C LYS A 373 14.47 -20.30 -18.03
N ALA A 374 15.76 -20.03 -18.26
CA ALA A 374 16.42 -20.39 -19.50
C ALA A 374 16.69 -21.90 -19.59
N MET A 375 17.04 -22.55 -18.48
CA MET A 375 17.26 -24.01 -18.42
C MET A 375 15.96 -24.78 -18.68
N GLU A 376 14.84 -24.41 -18.05
CA GLU A 376 13.54 -25.06 -18.31
C GLU A 376 13.10 -24.99 -19.78
N ARG A 377 13.40 -23.87 -20.47
CA ARG A 377 13.11 -23.72 -21.90
C ARG A 377 13.97 -24.60 -22.80
N MET A 378 15.16 -25.01 -22.35
CA MET A 378 16.02 -25.93 -23.09
C MET A 378 15.56 -27.38 -22.91
N ASP A 379 15.08 -27.73 -21.71
CA ASP A 379 14.55 -29.07 -21.42
C ASP A 379 13.19 -29.33 -22.08
N LEU A 380 12.36 -28.31 -22.27
CA LEU A 380 11.06 -28.42 -22.99
C LEU A 380 11.18 -28.51 -24.52
N ASN A 381 12.36 -28.18 -25.08
CA ASN A 381 12.63 -28.24 -26.51
C ASN A 381 13.45 -29.49 -26.91
N GLN A 382 13.66 -30.41 -25.98
CA GLN A 382 14.17 -31.77 -26.19
C GLN A 382 13.04 -32.77 -26.01
#